data_AF-A0A562SMV1-F1
#
_entry.id   AF-A0A562SMV1-F1
#
_cell.length_a   1.000
_cell.length_b   1.000
_cell.length_c   1.000
_cell.angle_alpha   90.00
_cell.angle_beta   90.00
_cell.angle_gamma   90.00
#
_symmetry.space_group_name_H-M   'P 1'
#
loop_
_entity.id
_entity.type
_entity.pdbx_description
1 polymer ?
#
loop_
_entity_poly.entity_id
_entity_poly.type
_entity_poly.pdbx_seq_one_letter_code
_entity_poly.pdbx_strand_id
1 'polypeptide(L)'
;MTDFKRRTLILNSGKQIKLFGNSLAIGKSLQIGEGYAPNIFSCSEQLQQAKATTDVSKTTQENKPPGEQPPKKTIVNMINPYQLTEADIFEIADYNIRLWLDLKDNIRRYGVNNPRVFNRDASL
;
A
#
# COMPACT_ATOMS: atom_id res chain seq x y z
N MET A 1 -6.65 17.93 11.33
CA MET A 1 -7.42 17.25 10.27
C MET A 1 -6.45 16.98 9.14
N THR A 2 -6.42 15.75 8.60
CA THR A 2 -5.60 15.43 7.43
C THR A 2 -5.89 16.43 6.31
N ASP A 3 -4.82 17.03 5.82
CA ASP A 3 -4.86 17.95 4.70
C ASP A 3 -4.00 17.40 3.55
N PHE A 4 -4.46 17.63 2.32
CA PHE A 4 -3.76 17.29 1.10
C PHE A 4 -3.45 18.59 0.37
N LYS A 5 -2.20 19.02 0.44
CA LYS A 5 -1.79 20.29 -0.15
C LYS A 5 -0.50 20.13 -0.93
N ARG A 6 -0.48 20.60 -2.18
CA ARG A 6 0.71 20.57 -3.06
C ARG A 6 1.38 19.18 -3.06
N ARG A 7 0.58 18.12 -3.27
CA ARG A 7 1.03 16.72 -3.26
C ARG A 7 1.62 16.25 -1.94
N THR A 8 1.30 16.92 -0.83
CA THR A 8 1.77 16.53 0.49
C THR A 8 0.57 16.20 1.34
N LEU A 9 0.54 14.96 1.83
CA LEU A 9 -0.40 14.50 2.83
C LEU A 9 0.16 14.89 4.20
N ILE A 10 -0.57 15.73 4.92
CA ILE A 10 -0.19 16.23 6.24
C ILE A 10 -1.10 15.56 7.26
N LEU A 11 -0.54 14.72 8.12
CA LEU A 11 -1.26 13.95 9.13
C LEU A 11 -1.30 14.69 10.48
N ASN A 12 -2.24 14.33 11.35
CA ASN A 12 -2.35 14.93 12.69
C ASN A 12 -1.14 14.63 13.57
N SER A 13 -0.42 13.53 13.31
CA SER A 13 0.84 13.22 13.97
C SER A 13 1.97 14.22 13.63
N GLY A 14 1.75 15.14 12.69
CA GLY A 14 2.76 16.05 12.16
C GLY A 14 3.61 15.44 11.04
N LYS A 15 3.39 14.15 10.70
CA LYS A 15 4.06 13.49 9.58
C LYS A 15 3.58 14.09 8.26
N GLN A 16 4.53 14.24 7.35
CA GLN A 16 4.29 14.75 6.00
C GLN A 16 4.77 13.72 4.99
N ILE A 17 3.84 13.26 4.15
CA ILE A 17 4.12 12.28 3.10
C ILE A 17 4.05 13.01 1.77
N LYS A 18 5.18 13.15 1.10
CA LYS A 18 5.24 13.70 -0.25
C LYS A 18 4.83 12.63 -1.26
N LEU A 19 3.77 12.91 -1.98
CA LEU A 19 3.21 12.09 -3.05
C LEU A 19 3.81 12.53 -4.39
N PHE A 20 3.79 11.62 -5.36
CA PHE A 20 4.28 11.87 -6.71
C PHE A 20 3.27 12.71 -7.49
N GLY A 21 1.98 12.47 -7.29
CA GLY A 21 0.85 13.15 -7.90
C GLY A 21 -0.20 13.58 -6.87
N ASN A 22 -1.43 13.71 -7.35
CA ASN A 22 -2.54 14.35 -6.63
C ASN A 22 -3.59 13.34 -6.14
N SER A 23 -3.27 12.05 -6.12
CA SER A 23 -4.23 11.02 -5.75
C SER A 23 -3.62 9.98 -4.81
N LEU A 24 -4.50 9.36 -4.05
CA LEU A 24 -4.20 8.30 -3.11
C LEU A 24 -5.28 7.25 -3.23
N ALA A 25 -4.92 5.97 -3.15
CA ALA A 25 -5.86 4.87 -3.24
C ALA A 25 -5.49 3.73 -2.27
N ILE A 26 -6.51 2.99 -1.89
CA ILE A 26 -6.37 1.73 -1.14
C ILE A 26 -6.73 0.60 -2.10
N GLY A 27 -5.76 -0.27 -2.39
CA GLY A 27 -5.96 -1.44 -3.25
C GLY A 27 -6.73 -2.55 -2.55
N LYS A 28 -7.19 -3.55 -3.33
CA LYS A 28 -7.88 -4.74 -2.78
C LYS A 28 -7.04 -5.54 -1.78
N SER A 29 -5.72 -5.46 -1.88
CA SER A 29 -4.76 -6.05 -0.94
C SER A 29 -4.53 -5.20 0.32
N LEU A 30 -5.32 -4.15 0.53
CA LEU A 30 -5.19 -3.18 1.63
C LEU A 30 -3.85 -2.44 1.66
N GLN A 31 -3.16 -2.40 0.53
CA GLN A 31 -1.98 -1.57 0.36
C GLN A 31 -2.40 -0.15 0.01
N ILE A 32 -1.69 0.82 0.57
CA ILE A 32 -1.89 2.24 0.32
C ILE A 32 -0.87 2.67 -0.71
N GLY A 33 -1.35 3.19 -1.83
CA GLY A 33 -0.49 3.55 -2.95
C GLY A 33 -1.03 4.69 -3.78
N GLU A 34 -0.16 5.15 -4.65
CA GLU A 34 -0.46 6.10 -5.71
C GLU A 34 -0.14 5.45 -7.05
N GLY A 35 -0.99 5.66 -8.06
CA GLY A 35 -0.79 5.06 -9.38
C GLY A 35 0.58 5.44 -9.96
N TYR A 36 1.30 4.46 -10.51
CA TYR A 36 2.65 4.63 -11.08
C TYR A 36 3.74 5.10 -10.08
N ALA A 37 3.51 4.96 -8.76
CA ALA A 37 4.48 5.28 -7.71
C ALA A 37 4.67 4.10 -6.72
N PRO A 38 5.76 4.08 -5.93
CA PRO A 38 5.90 3.13 -4.83
C PRO A 38 4.79 3.27 -3.80
N ASN A 39 4.34 2.14 -3.24
CA ASN A 39 3.34 2.13 -2.18
C ASN A 39 3.86 2.80 -0.89
N ILE A 40 2.96 3.51 -0.21
CA ILE A 40 3.20 4.20 1.06
C ILE A 40 3.12 3.21 2.23
N PHE A 41 2.26 2.21 2.10
CA PHE A 41 2.11 1.11 3.05
C PHE A 41 1.79 -0.17 2.26
N SER A 42 2.65 -1.18 2.35
CA SER A 42 2.51 -2.39 1.55
C SER A 42 3.01 -3.65 2.25
N CYS A 43 2.71 -4.80 1.65
CA CYS A 43 3.22 -6.10 2.04
C CYS A 43 3.89 -6.74 0.81
N SER A 44 5.11 -7.23 0.98
CA SER A 44 5.91 -7.90 -0.07
C SER A 44 6.13 -9.37 0.31
N GLU A 45 5.88 -10.26 -0.64
CA GLU A 45 6.16 -11.68 -0.49
C GLU A 45 7.37 -12.07 -1.33
N GLN A 46 8.40 -12.61 -0.69
CA GLN A 46 9.55 -13.18 -1.37
C GLN A 46 9.58 -14.68 -1.13
N LEU A 47 9.52 -15.44 -2.23
CA LEU A 47 9.75 -16.88 -2.22
C LEU A 47 11.27 -17.11 -2.14
N GLN A 48 11.77 -17.51 -0.98
CA GLN A 48 13.15 -17.99 -0.89
C GLN A 48 13.23 -19.41 -1.46
N GLN A 49 14.05 -19.59 -2.50
CA GLN A 49 14.57 -20.92 -2.83
C GLN A 49 15.57 -21.30 -1.73
N ALA A 50 15.31 -22.40 -1.03
CA ALA A 50 16.23 -22.91 -0.02
C ALA A 50 17.60 -23.17 -0.67
N LYS A 51 18.60 -22.34 -0.36
CA LYS A 51 20.00 -22.68 -0.64
C LYS A 51 20.34 -23.87 0.25
N ALA A 52 20.74 -24.98 -0.37
CA ALA A 52 21.35 -26.08 0.34
C ALA A 52 22.59 -25.54 1.07
N THR A 53 22.53 -25.49 2.40
CA THR A 53 23.69 -25.25 3.24
C THR A 53 24.60 -26.46 3.11
N THR A 54 25.72 -26.27 2.43
CA THR A 54 26.83 -27.22 2.36
C THR A 54 27.48 -27.28 3.73
N ASP A 55 27.02 -28.19 4.60
CA ASP A 55 27.80 -28.64 5.74
C ASP A 55 28.47 -29.96 5.37
N VAL A 56 29.80 -29.92 5.28
CA VAL A 56 30.64 -31.07 4.99
C VAL A 56 30.73 -31.92 6.24
N SER A 57 29.98 -33.01 6.29
CA SER A 57 30.23 -34.15 7.19
C SER A 57 29.77 -35.44 6.52
N LYS A 58 30.67 -36.44 6.54
CA LYS A 58 30.74 -37.61 5.66
C LYS A 58 29.61 -38.66 5.85
N THR A 59 29.30 -39.35 4.73
CA THR A 59 28.82 -40.75 4.55
C THR A 59 27.56 -41.19 5.31
N THR A 60 26.47 -41.60 4.66
CA THR A 60 26.31 -42.91 3.98
C THR A 60 25.07 -42.88 3.07
N GLN A 61 25.09 -43.64 1.97
CA GLN A 61 24.03 -43.73 0.96
C GLN A 61 22.75 -44.37 1.53
N GLU A 62 21.60 -43.75 1.30
CA GLU A 62 20.30 -44.44 1.32
C GLU A 62 19.35 -43.80 0.30
N ASN A 63 18.69 -44.65 -0.49
CA ASN A 63 17.85 -44.29 -1.64
C ASN A 63 16.64 -43.43 -1.22
N LYS A 64 16.55 -42.20 -1.72
CA LYS A 64 15.37 -41.34 -1.60
C LYS A 64 14.62 -41.28 -2.95
N PRO A 65 13.29 -41.50 -3.01
CA PRO A 65 12.54 -41.46 -4.26
C PRO A 65 12.52 -40.03 -4.86
N PRO A 66 12.53 -39.88 -6.20
CA PRO A 66 12.52 -38.59 -6.86
C PRO A 66 11.09 -38.04 -6.87
N GLY A 67 10.79 -36.99 -6.08
CA GLY A 67 9.48 -36.37 -6.21
C GLY A 67 9.04 -35.27 -5.25
N GLU A 68 9.70 -35.04 -4.11
CA GLU A 68 9.25 -33.97 -3.20
C GLU A 68 10.15 -32.74 -3.29
N GLN A 69 9.64 -31.71 -3.97
CA GLN A 69 10.21 -30.36 -3.88
C GLN A 69 10.14 -29.91 -2.41
N PRO A 70 11.23 -29.36 -1.84
CA PRO A 70 11.21 -28.88 -0.46
C PRO A 70 10.13 -27.79 -0.29
N PRO A 71 9.50 -27.69 0.89
CA PRO A 71 8.45 -26.70 1.13
C PRO A 71 9.02 -25.29 0.90
N LYS A 72 8.44 -24.57 -0.06
CA LYS A 72 8.77 -23.18 -0.33
C LYS A 72 8.39 -22.36 0.90
N LYS A 73 9.37 -21.83 1.62
CA LYS A 73 9.12 -20.87 2.71
C LYS A 73 8.86 -19.51 2.07
N THR A 74 7.62 -19.04 2.17
CA THR A 74 7.26 -17.66 1.81
C THR A 74 7.65 -16.74 2.96
N ILE A 75 8.49 -15.75 2.68
CA ILE A 75 8.77 -14.67 3.62
C ILE A 75 7.87 -13.49 3.28
N VAL A 76 7.13 -13.02 4.29
CA VAL A 76 6.20 -11.90 4.19
C VAL A 76 6.83 -10.72 4.91
N ASN A 77 7.04 -9.62 4.19
CA ASN A 77 7.68 -8.40 4.70
C ASN A 77 6.70 -7.22 4.62
N MET A 78 6.46 -6.57 5.77
CA MET A 78 5.71 -5.33 5.83
C MET A 78 6.61 -4.14 5.46
N ILE A 79 6.12 -3.26 4.59
CA ILE A 79 6.83 -2.08 4.10
C ILE A 79 6.08 -0.84 4.58
N ASN A 80 6.69 -0.10 5.50
CA ASN A 80 6.17 1.14 6.10
C ASN A 80 7.28 2.20 6.18
N PRO A 81 7.72 2.77 5.04
CA PRO A 81 8.86 3.68 4.97
C PRO A 81 8.67 4.97 5.78
N TYR A 82 7.42 5.39 6.02
CA TYR A 82 7.08 6.60 6.76
C TYR A 82 6.80 6.35 8.25
N GLN A 83 7.02 5.12 8.72
CA GLN A 83 6.79 4.72 10.12
C GLN A 83 5.38 5.12 10.59
N LEU A 84 4.37 4.94 9.73
CA LEU A 84 2.98 5.26 10.02
C LEU A 84 2.49 4.42 11.19
N THR A 85 1.83 5.09 12.13
CA THR A 85 1.15 4.46 13.26
C THR A 85 -0.23 3.97 12.82
N GLU A 86 -0.90 3.19 13.65
CA GLU A 86 -2.30 2.81 13.45
C GLU A 86 -3.20 4.05 13.26
N ALA A 87 -3.02 5.07 14.10
CA ALA A 87 -3.76 6.32 13.99
C ALA A 87 -3.54 7.03 12.65
N ASP A 88 -2.30 7.05 12.14
CA ASP A 88 -1.98 7.61 10.82
C ASP A 88 -2.71 6.85 9.70
N ILE A 89 -2.75 5.52 9.77
CA ILE A 89 -3.42 4.68 8.77
C ILE A 89 -4.94 4.88 8.81
N PHE A 90 -5.53 4.95 9.99
CA PHE A 90 -6.95 5.27 10.15
C PHE A 90 -7.28 6.64 9.59
N GLU A 91 -6.45 7.64 9.87
CA GLU A 91 -6.65 8.99 9.36
C GLU A 91 -6.62 9.04 7.82
N ILE A 92 -5.70 8.29 7.20
CA ILE A 92 -5.62 8.15 5.74
C ILE A 92 -6.86 7.46 5.18
N ALA A 93 -7.36 6.41 5.84
CA ALA A 93 -8.56 5.69 5.42
C ALA A 93 -9.81 6.59 5.52
N ASP A 94 -9.98 7.30 6.63
CA ASP A 94 -11.07 8.25 6.85
C ASP A 94 -11.04 9.38 5.84
N TYR A 95 -9.85 9.91 5.51
CA TYR A 95 -9.68 10.90 4.46
C TYR A 95 -10.16 10.38 3.10
N ASN A 96 -9.77 9.15 2.71
CA ASN A 96 -10.24 8.53 1.47
C ASN A 96 -11.77 8.34 1.45
N ILE A 97 -12.35 7.87 2.56
CA ILE A 97 -13.81 7.69 2.69
C ILE A 97 -14.50 9.03 2.50
N ARG A 98 -14.01 10.10 3.15
CA ARG A 98 -14.59 11.44 3.02
C ARG A 98 -14.55 11.94 1.58
N LEU A 99 -13.46 11.73 0.85
CA LEU A 99 -13.41 12.08 -0.59
C LEU A 99 -14.50 11.38 -1.40
N TRP A 100 -14.78 10.10 -1.12
CA TRP A 100 -15.87 9.38 -1.76
C TRP A 100 -17.26 9.91 -1.36
N LEU A 101 -17.44 10.33 -0.11
CA LEU A 101 -18.68 10.97 0.34
C LEU A 101 -18.89 12.31 -0.37
N ASP A 102 -17.87 13.16 -0.38
CA ASP A 102 -17.89 14.48 -1.02
C ASP A 102 -18.22 14.36 -2.52
N LEU A 103 -17.62 13.38 -3.22
CA LEU A 103 -17.94 13.10 -4.63
C LEU A 103 -19.41 12.69 -4.82
N LYS A 104 -19.92 11.76 -3.99
CA LYS A 104 -21.32 11.33 -4.05
C LYS A 104 -22.27 12.48 -3.82
N ASP A 105 -21.99 13.33 -2.84
CA ASP A 105 -22.85 14.47 -2.51
C ASP A 105 -22.87 15.51 -3.61
N ASN A 106 -21.72 15.79 -4.23
CA ASN A 106 -21.63 16.65 -5.39
C ASN A 106 -22.40 16.09 -6.60
N ILE A 107 -22.31 14.79 -6.87
CA ILE A 107 -23.08 14.13 -7.94
C ILE A 107 -24.58 14.20 -7.64
N ARG A 108 -25.02 13.96 -6.40
CA ARG A 108 -26.44 14.08 -6.01
C ARG A 108 -26.96 15.50 -6.22
N ARG A 109 -26.13 16.51 -5.95
CA ARG A 109 -26.51 17.92 -6.03
C ARG A 109 -26.53 18.46 -7.46
N TYR A 110 -25.60 18.03 -8.31
CA TYR A 110 -25.38 18.65 -9.62
C TYR A 110 -25.61 17.72 -10.83
N GLY A 111 -25.66 16.40 -10.61
CA GLY A 111 -25.69 15.39 -11.67
C GLY A 111 -24.30 15.09 -12.26
N VAL A 112 -24.15 13.94 -12.91
CA VAL A 112 -22.85 13.45 -13.43
C VAL A 112 -22.27 14.26 -14.59
N ASN A 113 -23.10 15.02 -15.31
CA ASN A 113 -22.70 15.80 -16.48
C ASN A 113 -22.43 17.28 -16.16
N ASN A 114 -22.22 17.62 -14.89
CA ASN A 114 -22.02 19.00 -14.44
C ASN A 114 -20.59 19.21 -13.91
N PRO A 115 -19.81 20.16 -14.45
CA PRO A 115 -18.44 20.41 -13.98
C PRO A 115 -18.35 20.86 -12.51
N ARG A 116 -19.46 21.34 -11.91
CA ARG A 116 -19.54 21.67 -10.48
C ARG A 116 -19.41 20.45 -9.56
N VAL A 117 -19.38 19.23 -10.11
CA VAL A 117 -19.07 18.01 -9.36
C VAL A 117 -17.65 18.06 -8.79
N PHE A 118 -16.71 18.72 -9.47
CA PHE A 118 -15.29 18.71 -9.14
C PHE A 118 -14.84 19.97 -8.42
N ASN A 119 -13.97 19.82 -7.41
CA ASN A 119 -13.29 20.95 -6.79
C ASN A 119 -12.10 21.41 -7.64
N ARG A 120 -12.32 22.46 -8.46
CA ARG A 120 -11.31 22.97 -9.40
C ARG A 120 -10.13 23.66 -8.70
N ASP A 121 -10.37 24.24 -7.53
CA ASP A 121 -9.33 24.96 -6.78
C ASP A 121 -8.36 23.99 -6.09
N ALA A 122 -8.75 22.73 -5.91
CA ALA A 122 -7.90 21.68 -5.34
C ALA A 122 -6.85 21.11 -6.34
N SER A 123 -6.90 21.54 -7.61
CA SER A 123 -6.01 21.04 -8.67
C SER A 123 -4.78 21.92 -8.93
N LEU A 124 -4.68 23.08 -8.25
CA LEU A 124 -3.61 24.07 -8.35
C LEU A 124 -2.63 23.98 -7.16
#